data_AF-W2EYK2-F1
#
_entry.id   AF-W2EYK2-F1
#
_cell.length_a   1.000
_cell.length_b   1.000
_cell.length_c   1.000
_cell.angle_alpha   90.00
_cell.angle_beta   90.00
_cell.angle_gamma   90.00
#
_symmetry.space_group_name_H-M   'P 1'
#
loop_
_entity.id
_entity.type
_entity.pdbx_description
1 polymer ?
#
loop_
_entity_poly.entity_id
_entity_poly.type
_entity_poly.pdbx_seq_one_letter_code
_entity_poly.pdbx_strand_id
1 'polypeptide(L)'
;MIPLSAVVGRWYLCDDGWLGELTLSELSDGQVEGVFFSDRFDDEYEVVVEIGGELGHEITLAVQDFNWLPEQRFVGRLFTGGAAGIAGASDWRGTPYGFFAARSPWTVLGDYRPGDVVPEDFAGSWNAQLDGTSATLRLDLAGDGRTLTGTCVGRGLPEGLRVSATPDAEFPHRLALTVTADDRRPWATLDCLLNSRPKNAMSGTMITDEGSRGFYLIRYA
;
A
#
# COMPACT_ATOMS: atom_id res chain seq x y z
N MET A 1 4.96 18.92 7.31
CA MET A 1 3.59 18.79 7.85
C MET A 1 2.62 18.92 6.70
N ILE A 2 1.87 17.85 6.41
CA ILE A 2 0.82 17.86 5.38
C ILE A 2 -0.39 18.66 5.89
N PRO A 3 -1.00 19.54 5.07
CA PRO A 3 -2.20 20.26 5.49
C PRO A 3 -3.39 19.31 5.69
N LEU A 4 -4.26 19.57 6.67
CA LEU A 4 -5.47 18.75 6.90
C LEU A 4 -6.36 18.66 5.65
N SER A 5 -6.36 19.68 4.80
CA SER A 5 -7.06 19.68 3.51
C SER A 5 -6.61 18.58 2.55
N ALA A 6 -5.39 18.06 2.70
CA ALA A 6 -4.89 16.91 1.94
C ALA A 6 -5.38 15.56 2.53
N VAL A 7 -5.85 15.54 3.78
CA VAL A 7 -6.34 14.35 4.48
C VAL A 7 -7.86 14.23 4.35
N VAL A 8 -8.60 15.30 4.59
CA VAL A 8 -10.07 15.29 4.60
C VAL A 8 -10.69 14.99 3.23
N GLY A 9 -11.93 14.52 3.23
CA GLY A 9 -12.70 14.17 2.04
C GLY A 9 -12.81 12.66 1.83
N ARG A 10 -13.27 12.29 0.63
CA ARG A 10 -13.49 10.88 0.26
C ARG A 10 -12.21 10.23 -0.25
N TRP A 11 -12.10 8.95 0.06
CA TRP A 11 -11.06 8.02 -0.35
C TRP A 11 -11.68 6.68 -0.71
N TYR A 12 -11.16 6.05 -1.77
CA TYR A 12 -11.51 4.70 -2.16
C TYR A 12 -10.42 3.77 -1.63
N LEU A 13 -10.79 3.01 -0.60
CA LEU A 13 -9.89 2.16 0.15
C LEU A 13 -9.97 0.73 -0.36
N CYS A 14 -8.82 0.06 -0.37
CA CYS A 14 -8.69 -1.36 -0.62
C CYS A 14 -7.93 -1.98 0.57
N ASP A 15 -8.60 -2.88 1.30
CA ASP A 15 -8.05 -3.66 2.42
C ASP A 15 -7.92 -5.12 1.98
N ASP A 16 -6.69 -5.57 1.70
CA ASP A 16 -6.44 -6.93 1.24
C ASP A 16 -7.30 -7.39 0.04
N GLY A 17 -7.69 -6.42 -0.81
CA GLY A 17 -8.56 -6.63 -1.97
C GLY A 17 -10.04 -6.40 -1.75
N TRP A 18 -10.47 -6.18 -0.52
CA TRP A 18 -11.82 -5.74 -0.22
C TRP A 18 -11.90 -4.23 -0.40
N LEU A 19 -12.79 -3.82 -1.29
CA LEU A 19 -13.04 -2.42 -1.56
C LEU A 19 -13.92 -1.80 -0.47
N GLY A 20 -13.85 -0.49 -0.38
CA GLY A 20 -14.73 0.31 0.44
C GLY A 20 -14.48 1.80 0.24
N GLU A 21 -15.28 2.61 0.92
CA GLU A 21 -15.19 4.06 0.87
C GLU A 21 -14.88 4.61 2.26
N LEU A 22 -13.81 5.39 2.37
CA LEU A 22 -13.44 6.12 3.58
C LEU A 22 -13.75 7.60 3.39
N THR A 23 -14.56 8.18 4.25
CA THR A 23 -14.82 9.63 4.28
C THR A 23 -14.23 10.20 5.56
N LEU A 24 -13.32 11.17 5.42
CA LEU A 24 -12.66 11.85 6.54
C LEU A 24 -13.14 13.30 6.65
N SER A 25 -13.42 13.75 7.86
CA SER A 25 -13.92 15.10 8.16
C SER A 25 -13.08 15.77 9.24
N GLU A 26 -12.85 17.08 9.11
CA GLU A 26 -12.21 17.88 10.15
C GLU A 26 -13.24 18.35 11.17
N LEU A 27 -12.90 18.18 12.45
CA LEU A 27 -13.66 18.66 13.60
C LEU A 27 -13.25 20.09 13.96
N SER A 28 -14.11 20.78 14.73
CA SER A 28 -13.89 22.19 15.10
C SER A 28 -12.63 22.45 15.94
N ASP A 29 -12.07 21.42 16.56
CA ASP A 29 -10.85 21.46 17.36
C ASP A 29 -9.59 21.06 16.59
N GLY A 30 -9.71 20.84 15.27
CA GLY A 30 -8.61 20.44 14.39
C GLY A 30 -8.31 18.94 14.38
N GLN A 31 -9.12 18.13 15.06
CA GLN A 31 -9.08 16.67 14.95
C GLN A 31 -9.72 16.19 13.64
N VAL A 32 -9.45 14.93 13.28
CA VAL A 32 -10.05 14.28 12.11
C VAL A 32 -10.80 13.04 12.58
N GLU A 33 -12.04 12.90 12.13
CA GLU A 33 -12.85 11.69 12.27
C GLU A 33 -13.16 11.12 10.89
N GLY A 34 -13.69 9.90 10.84
CA GLY A 34 -14.16 9.35 9.59
C GLY A 34 -15.19 8.24 9.73
N VAL A 35 -15.72 7.86 8.57
CA VAL A 35 -16.58 6.71 8.39
C VAL A 35 -16.00 5.85 7.27
N PHE A 36 -15.89 4.56 7.51
CA PHE A 36 -15.50 3.56 6.52
C PHE A 36 -16.68 2.67 6.17
N PHE A 37 -17.13 2.74 4.92
CA PHE A 37 -18.06 1.77 4.35
C PHE A 37 -17.27 0.60 3.76
N SER A 38 -17.60 -0.62 4.16
CA SER A 38 -16.96 -1.84 3.65
C SER A 38 -17.86 -2.60 2.68
N ASP A 39 -17.46 -2.74 1.42
CA ASP A 39 -18.21 -3.52 0.43
C ASP A 39 -18.35 -4.99 0.83
N ARG A 40 -17.40 -5.49 1.64
CA ARG A 40 -17.39 -6.88 2.12
C ARG A 40 -18.55 -7.16 3.08
N PHE A 41 -18.87 -6.19 3.94
CA PHE A 41 -19.85 -6.35 5.00
C PHE A 41 -21.16 -5.61 4.70
N ASP A 42 -21.16 -4.73 3.68
CA ASP A 42 -22.27 -3.86 3.32
C ASP A 42 -22.73 -3.00 4.52
N ASP A 43 -21.76 -2.42 5.22
CA ASP A 43 -21.97 -1.69 6.48
C ASP A 43 -20.95 -0.57 6.68
N GLU A 44 -21.29 0.39 7.55
CA GLU A 44 -20.48 1.55 7.90
C GLU A 44 -19.86 1.41 9.29
N TYR A 45 -18.60 1.83 9.41
CA TYR A 45 -17.82 1.75 10.64
C TYR A 45 -17.21 3.10 10.99
N GLU A 46 -17.22 3.45 12.27
CA GLU A 46 -16.55 4.65 12.78
C GLU A 46 -15.02 4.50 12.66
N VAL A 47 -14.36 5.61 12.30
CA VAL A 47 -12.91 5.68 12.16
C VAL A 47 -12.34 6.81 13.00
N VAL A 48 -11.47 6.47 13.94
CA VAL A 48 -10.64 7.43 14.65
C VAL A 48 -9.33 7.64 13.86
N VAL A 49 -8.97 8.89 13.60
CA VAL A 49 -7.79 9.24 12.80
C VAL A 49 -6.72 9.90 13.64
N GLU A 50 -5.50 9.38 13.54
CA GLU A 50 -4.31 10.03 14.10
C GLU A 50 -3.34 10.37 12.98
N ILE A 51 -2.82 11.59 12.97
CA ILE A 51 -1.81 12.04 12.01
C ILE A 51 -0.54 12.37 12.78
N GLY A 52 0.59 11.82 12.35
CA GLY A 52 1.85 11.97 13.06
C GLY A 52 3.09 11.64 12.23
N GLY A 53 4.09 11.13 12.94
CA GLY A 53 5.43 10.87 12.41
C GLY A 53 6.29 12.13 12.25
N GLU A 54 7.60 11.96 12.15
CA GLU A 54 8.58 13.07 12.07
C GLU A 54 8.32 14.01 10.90
N LEU A 55 7.78 13.49 9.79
CA LEU A 55 7.51 14.24 8.57
C LEU A 55 6.05 14.72 8.48
N GLY A 56 5.18 14.31 9.42
CA GLY A 56 3.78 14.72 9.50
C GLY A 56 2.94 14.18 8.34
N HIS A 57 3.22 12.94 7.91
CA HIS A 57 2.51 12.23 6.84
C HIS A 57 2.20 10.78 7.19
N GLU A 58 2.54 10.34 8.40
CA GLU A 58 2.07 9.06 8.93
C GLU A 58 0.61 9.23 9.37
N ILE A 59 -0.23 8.26 9.04
CA ILE A 59 -1.64 8.26 9.38
C ILE A 59 -2.03 6.90 9.93
N THR A 60 -2.73 6.91 11.05
CA THR A 60 -3.39 5.74 11.62
C THR A 60 -4.89 5.91 11.46
N LEU A 61 -5.55 4.92 10.88
CA LEU A 61 -7.00 4.81 10.82
C LEU A 61 -7.40 3.64 11.73
N ALA A 62 -8.09 3.93 12.83
CA ALA A 62 -8.58 2.93 13.76
C ALA A 62 -10.09 2.72 13.52
N VAL A 63 -10.42 1.65 12.79
CA VAL A 63 -11.80 1.30 12.44
C VAL A 63 -12.41 0.50 13.59
N GLN A 64 -13.49 1.01 14.18
CA GLN A 64 -14.13 0.44 15.35
C GLN A 64 -15.12 -0.68 14.97
N ASP A 65 -15.22 -1.72 15.82
CA ASP A 65 -16.15 -2.85 15.68
C ASP A 65 -16.13 -3.55 14.30
N PHE A 66 -14.97 -3.56 13.65
CA PHE A 66 -14.78 -4.06 12.30
C PHE A 66 -14.17 -5.46 12.26
N ASN A 67 -14.62 -6.30 11.33
CA ASN A 67 -14.01 -7.62 11.03
C ASN A 67 -13.89 -8.53 12.27
N TRP A 68 -14.92 -8.48 13.14
CA TRP A 68 -15.02 -9.19 14.42
C TRP A 68 -13.93 -8.85 15.43
N LEU A 69 -13.35 -7.65 15.32
CA LEU A 69 -12.44 -7.06 16.29
C LEU A 69 -13.10 -5.82 16.89
N PRO A 70 -12.82 -5.47 18.16
CA PRO A 70 -13.26 -4.18 18.70
C PRO A 70 -12.62 -3.01 17.95
N GLU A 71 -11.42 -3.22 17.38
CA GLU A 71 -10.70 -2.25 16.58
C GLU A 71 -9.76 -2.97 15.60
N GLN A 72 -9.72 -2.51 14.35
CA GLN A 72 -8.67 -2.86 13.39
C GLN A 72 -7.91 -1.58 13.01
N ARG A 73 -6.58 -1.59 13.20
CA ARG A 73 -5.71 -0.45 12.89
C ARG A 73 -5.08 -0.59 11.51
N PHE A 74 -5.16 0.48 10.74
CA PHE A 74 -4.48 0.65 9.47
C PHE A 74 -3.42 1.74 9.65
N VAL A 75 -2.15 1.36 9.56
CA VAL A 75 -1.02 2.28 9.69
C VAL A 75 -0.41 2.51 8.32
N GLY A 76 -0.52 3.73 7.83
CA GLY A 76 -0.06 4.10 6.50
C GLY A 76 0.60 5.45 6.43
N ARG A 77 0.92 5.86 5.21
CA ARG A 77 1.55 7.12 4.91
C ARG A 77 0.83 7.80 3.75
N LEU A 78 0.46 9.05 3.95
CA LEU A 78 -0.01 9.92 2.88
C LEU A 78 1.12 10.18 1.90
N PHE A 79 0.79 10.20 0.61
CA PHE A 79 1.76 10.53 -0.42
C PHE A 79 2.13 12.01 -0.32
N THR A 80 3.42 12.30 -0.24
CA THR A 80 3.92 13.67 -0.20
C THR A 80 3.87 14.30 -1.59
N GLY A 81 4.02 13.48 -2.64
CA GLY A 81 3.75 13.85 -4.02
C GLY A 81 2.25 13.94 -4.32
N GLY A 82 1.72 15.16 -4.40
CA GLY A 82 0.34 15.42 -4.86
C GLY A 82 -0.78 15.01 -3.89
N ALA A 83 -0.48 14.40 -2.74
CA ALA A 83 -1.44 13.99 -1.71
C ALA A 83 -2.63 13.16 -2.23
N ALA A 84 -2.41 12.36 -3.27
CA ALA A 84 -3.46 11.63 -3.97
C ALA A 84 -3.65 10.19 -3.49
N GLY A 85 -2.84 9.73 -2.52
CA GLY A 85 -2.87 8.35 -2.05
C GLY A 85 -2.43 8.19 -0.59
N ILE A 86 -2.88 7.09 0.01
CA ILE A 86 -2.44 6.57 1.30
C ILE A 86 -2.06 5.11 1.06
N ALA A 87 -0.97 4.64 1.64
CA ALA A 87 -0.64 3.22 1.59
C ALA A 87 0.09 2.77 2.85
N GLY A 88 -0.09 1.51 3.20
CA GLY A 88 0.50 0.93 4.40
C GLY A 88 0.03 -0.49 4.66
N ALA A 89 -0.04 -0.83 5.95
CA ALA A 89 -0.45 -2.15 6.41
C ALA A 89 -1.51 -2.05 7.52
N SER A 90 -2.36 -3.06 7.61
CA SER A 90 -3.20 -3.35 8.76
C SER A 90 -2.75 -4.65 9.42
N ASP A 91 -3.14 -4.87 10.67
CA ASP A 91 -2.98 -6.18 11.33
C ASP A 91 -4.36 -6.81 11.53
N TRP A 92 -4.49 -8.07 11.13
CA TRP A 92 -5.62 -8.90 11.49
C TRP A 92 -5.13 -10.17 12.19
N ARG A 93 -5.36 -10.22 13.51
CA ARG A 93 -5.02 -11.37 14.37
C ARG A 93 -3.54 -11.77 14.29
N GLY A 94 -2.65 -10.78 14.27
CA GLY A 94 -1.20 -10.99 14.19
C GLY A 94 -0.68 -11.29 12.78
N THR A 95 -1.53 -11.14 11.75
CA THR A 95 -1.13 -11.26 10.35
C THR A 95 -1.21 -9.89 9.69
N PRO A 96 -0.12 -9.38 9.09
CA PRO A 96 -0.13 -8.10 8.41
C PRO A 96 -0.83 -8.21 7.06
N TYR A 97 -1.61 -7.21 6.65
CA TYR A 97 -2.24 -7.13 5.33
C TYR A 97 -2.04 -5.76 4.70
N GLY A 98 -1.92 -5.72 3.37
CA GLY A 98 -1.72 -4.47 2.65
C GLY A 98 -3.02 -3.70 2.54
N PHE A 99 -2.95 -2.38 2.75
CA PHE A 99 -4.02 -1.50 2.34
C PHE A 99 -3.48 -0.31 1.55
N PHE A 100 -4.34 0.26 0.72
CA PHE A 100 -4.11 1.55 0.10
C PHE A 100 -5.43 2.26 -0.13
N ALA A 101 -5.37 3.58 -0.23
CA ALA A 101 -6.51 4.41 -0.56
C ALA A 101 -6.12 5.48 -1.56
N ALA A 102 -7.05 5.88 -2.44
CA ALA A 102 -6.83 6.99 -3.37
C ALA A 102 -8.08 7.85 -3.52
N ARG A 103 -7.90 9.04 -4.11
CA ARG A 103 -8.99 10.00 -4.34
C ARG A 103 -9.94 9.61 -5.48
N SER A 104 -9.56 8.64 -6.32
CA SER A 104 -10.36 8.16 -7.46
C SER A 104 -10.74 6.69 -7.27
N PRO A 105 -11.93 6.29 -7.72
CA PRO A 105 -12.39 4.91 -7.59
C PRO A 105 -11.53 3.95 -8.41
N TRP A 106 -11.36 2.74 -7.90
CA TRP A 106 -10.66 1.66 -8.57
C TRP A 106 -11.64 0.82 -9.38
N THR A 107 -11.44 0.72 -10.69
CA THR A 107 -12.34 -0.06 -11.55
C THR A 107 -11.80 -1.46 -11.86
N VAL A 108 -10.53 -1.76 -11.58
CA VAL A 108 -9.89 -2.98 -12.08
C VAL A 108 -8.82 -3.52 -11.11
N LEU A 109 -9.25 -4.10 -9.98
CA LEU A 109 -8.38 -5.06 -9.28
C LEU A 109 -8.44 -6.44 -9.95
N GLY A 110 -9.34 -6.64 -10.90
CA GLY A 110 -9.49 -7.89 -11.66
C GLY A 110 -10.25 -8.97 -10.89
N ASP A 111 -10.35 -10.14 -11.52
CA ASP A 111 -11.12 -11.25 -10.97
C ASP A 111 -10.42 -11.93 -9.78
N TYR A 112 -11.23 -12.42 -8.84
CA TYR A 112 -10.79 -13.20 -7.71
C TYR A 112 -9.93 -14.41 -8.14
N ARG A 113 -8.73 -14.52 -7.57
CA ARG A 113 -7.83 -15.67 -7.74
C ARG A 113 -7.75 -16.48 -6.44
N PRO A 114 -8.36 -17.69 -6.36
CA PRO A 114 -8.27 -18.53 -5.18
C PRO A 114 -6.87 -19.10 -4.95
N GLY A 115 -6.64 -19.63 -3.75
CA GLY A 115 -5.46 -20.40 -3.36
C GLY A 115 -4.41 -19.57 -2.63
N ASP A 116 -3.45 -20.28 -2.03
CA ASP A 116 -2.35 -19.67 -1.29
C ASP A 116 -1.49 -18.80 -2.21
N VAL A 117 -0.86 -17.78 -1.63
CA VAL A 117 0.12 -16.96 -2.37
C VAL A 117 1.38 -17.78 -2.62
N VAL A 118 1.82 -17.78 -3.88
CA VAL A 118 3.06 -18.44 -4.32
C VAL A 118 4.01 -17.40 -4.95
N PRO A 119 5.32 -17.67 -5.06
CA PRO A 119 6.28 -16.73 -5.64
C PRO A 119 5.88 -16.17 -7.03
N GLU A 120 5.21 -16.96 -7.86
CA GLU A 120 4.70 -16.56 -9.17
C GLU A 120 3.64 -15.45 -9.11
N ASP A 121 2.93 -15.32 -7.98
CA ASP A 121 1.94 -14.26 -7.77
C ASP A 121 2.57 -12.87 -7.58
N PHE A 122 3.89 -12.78 -7.42
CA PHE A 122 4.63 -11.51 -7.42
C PHE A 122 5.20 -11.16 -8.80
N ALA A 123 5.44 -12.16 -9.65
CA ALA A 123 5.99 -11.96 -10.98
C ALA A 123 4.98 -11.26 -11.91
N GLY A 124 5.48 -10.41 -12.80
CA GLY A 124 4.69 -9.65 -13.75
C GLY A 124 5.10 -8.18 -13.85
N SER A 125 4.27 -7.41 -14.55
CA SER A 125 4.43 -5.96 -14.66
C SER A 125 3.39 -5.25 -13.81
N TRP A 126 3.83 -4.20 -13.11
CA TRP A 126 3.05 -3.47 -12.13
C TRP A 126 3.14 -1.97 -12.40
N ASN A 127 1.99 -1.29 -12.37
CA ASN A 127 1.89 0.15 -12.23
C ASN A 127 2.18 0.52 -10.78
N ALA A 128 3.31 1.17 -10.55
CA ALA A 128 3.74 1.58 -9.23
C ALA A 128 3.40 3.06 -8.99
N GLN A 129 2.94 3.35 -7.77
CA GLN A 129 2.87 4.71 -7.24
C GLN A 129 3.79 4.78 -6.02
N LEU A 130 4.97 5.36 -6.23
CA LEU A 130 6.04 5.50 -5.25
C LEU A 130 5.98 6.92 -4.69
N ASP A 131 5.30 7.10 -3.56
CA ASP A 131 5.05 8.42 -2.96
C ASP A 131 4.41 9.44 -3.93
N GLY A 132 3.45 8.97 -4.74
CA GLY A 132 2.79 9.77 -5.79
C GLY A 132 3.56 9.85 -7.12
N THR A 133 4.78 9.33 -7.19
CA THR A 133 5.52 9.20 -8.46
C THR A 133 5.12 7.91 -9.17
N SER A 134 4.62 8.03 -10.40
CA SER A 134 4.24 6.88 -11.21
C SER A 134 5.46 6.20 -11.84
N ALA A 135 5.51 4.87 -11.77
CA ALA A 135 6.54 4.04 -12.38
C ALA A 135 5.97 2.71 -12.87
N THR A 136 6.76 1.98 -13.65
CA THR A 136 6.54 0.58 -14.00
C THR A 136 7.57 -0.27 -13.31
N LEU A 137 7.11 -1.19 -12.47
CA LEU A 137 7.91 -2.23 -11.85
C LEU A 137 7.68 -3.54 -12.58
N ARG A 138 8.75 -4.17 -13.06
CA ARG A 138 8.72 -5.52 -13.62
C ARG A 138 9.47 -6.45 -12.70
N LEU A 139 8.85 -7.59 -12.37
CA LEU A 139 9.44 -8.67 -11.58
C LEU A 139 9.36 -9.97 -12.37
N ASP A 140 10.48 -10.66 -12.48
CA ASP A 140 10.60 -11.98 -13.10
C ASP A 140 11.10 -12.96 -12.01
N LEU A 141 10.46 -14.13 -11.94
CA LEU A 141 10.87 -15.20 -11.02
C LEU A 141 12.24 -15.74 -11.46
N ALA A 142 13.19 -15.79 -10.54
CA ALA A 142 14.51 -16.32 -10.80
C ALA A 142 14.45 -17.85 -10.98
N GLY A 143 15.53 -18.42 -11.54
CA GLY A 143 15.63 -19.86 -11.80
C GLY A 143 15.62 -20.75 -10.54
N ASP A 144 15.71 -20.16 -9.35
CA ASP A 144 15.56 -20.87 -8.07
C ASP A 144 14.09 -21.09 -7.67
N GLY A 145 13.13 -20.52 -8.40
CA GLY A 145 11.70 -20.62 -8.13
C GLY A 145 11.24 -19.90 -6.86
N ARG A 146 12.08 -19.03 -6.27
CA ARG A 146 11.79 -18.37 -4.99
C ARG A 146 12.09 -16.88 -4.99
N THR A 147 13.23 -16.48 -5.54
CA THR A 147 13.63 -15.07 -5.57
C THR A 147 13.09 -14.39 -6.82
N LEU A 148 12.86 -13.08 -6.74
CA LEU A 148 12.46 -12.28 -7.89
C LEU A 148 13.55 -11.27 -8.23
N THR A 149 13.70 -11.01 -9.51
CA THR A 149 14.60 -9.96 -10.03
C THR A 149 13.85 -9.11 -11.04
N GLY A 150 14.32 -7.89 -11.29
CA GLY A 150 13.69 -7.07 -12.32
C GLY A 150 14.17 -5.64 -12.39
N THR A 151 13.26 -4.76 -12.81
CA THR A 151 13.57 -3.37 -13.13
C THR A 151 12.45 -2.44 -12.69
N CYS A 152 12.81 -1.23 -12.29
CA CYS A 152 11.86 -0.15 -12.02
C CYS A 152 12.15 1.02 -12.96
N VAL A 153 11.15 1.52 -13.68
CA VAL A 153 11.32 2.62 -14.62
C VAL A 153 10.19 3.62 -14.45
N GLY A 154 10.52 4.89 -14.25
CA GLY A 154 9.53 5.94 -14.05
C GLY A 154 10.09 7.31 -14.39
N ARG A 155 9.23 8.25 -14.73
CA ARG A 155 9.65 9.63 -14.98
C ARG A 155 10.10 10.26 -13.66
N GLY A 156 11.31 10.82 -13.63
CA GLY A 156 11.86 11.43 -12.42
C GLY A 156 12.53 10.43 -11.47
N LEU A 157 12.54 9.14 -11.81
CA LEU A 157 13.38 8.15 -11.13
C LEU A 157 14.78 8.11 -11.77
N PRO A 158 15.81 7.68 -11.01
CA PRO A 158 17.10 7.34 -11.60
C PRO A 158 16.97 6.34 -12.76
N GLU A 159 17.86 6.45 -13.74
CA GLU A 159 17.94 5.46 -14.82
C GLU A 159 18.57 4.16 -14.31
N GLY A 160 18.27 3.04 -14.98
CA GLY A 160 18.94 1.77 -14.74
C GLY A 160 18.52 1.00 -13.47
N LEU A 161 17.52 1.47 -12.72
CA LEU A 161 17.12 0.84 -11.45
C LEU A 161 16.84 -0.66 -11.59
N ARG A 162 17.58 -1.45 -10.81
CA ARG A 162 17.45 -2.91 -10.70
C ARG A 162 16.74 -3.28 -9.43
N VAL A 163 16.03 -4.41 -9.48
CA VAL A 163 15.21 -4.89 -8.37
C VAL A 163 15.61 -6.31 -8.01
N SER A 164 15.73 -6.58 -6.72
CA SER A 164 15.75 -7.92 -6.15
C SER A 164 14.68 -8.03 -5.07
N ALA A 165 14.02 -9.16 -4.96
CA ALA A 165 12.99 -9.36 -3.96
C ALA A 165 12.92 -10.81 -3.48
N THR A 166 12.50 -10.99 -2.23
CA THR A 166 12.37 -12.29 -1.59
C THR A 166 11.05 -12.35 -0.81
N PRO A 167 10.16 -13.32 -1.11
CA PRO A 167 8.97 -13.54 -0.32
C PRO A 167 9.34 -13.94 1.11
N ASP A 168 8.57 -13.43 2.06
CA ASP A 168 8.73 -13.77 3.47
C ASP A 168 8.36 -15.24 3.72
N ALA A 169 9.04 -15.86 4.69
CA ALA A 169 8.84 -17.28 5.00
C ALA A 169 7.67 -17.52 5.97
N GLU A 170 7.35 -16.54 6.81
CA GLU A 170 6.27 -16.59 7.79
C GLU A 170 4.96 -16.07 7.20
N PHE A 171 5.03 -15.02 6.38
CA PHE A 171 3.88 -14.40 5.72
C PHE A 171 4.04 -14.48 4.19
N PRO A 172 3.55 -15.53 3.51
CA PRO A 172 3.81 -15.74 2.07
C PRO A 172 3.37 -14.62 1.12
N HIS A 173 2.44 -13.77 1.56
CA HIS A 173 1.98 -12.59 0.82
C HIS A 173 2.82 -11.33 1.08
N ARG A 174 3.82 -11.38 1.97
CA ARG A 174 4.78 -10.30 2.22
C ARG A 174 6.01 -10.48 1.34
N LEU A 175 6.49 -9.39 0.75
CA LEU A 175 7.65 -9.35 -0.13
C LEU A 175 8.57 -8.20 0.27
N ALA A 176 9.81 -8.54 0.65
CA ALA A 176 10.87 -7.56 0.83
C ALA A 176 11.57 -7.32 -0.52
N LEU A 177 11.58 -6.07 -0.98
CA LEU A 177 12.11 -5.66 -2.27
C LEU A 177 13.17 -4.58 -2.11
N THR A 178 14.32 -4.76 -2.75
CA THR A 178 15.40 -3.77 -2.79
C THR A 178 15.55 -3.24 -4.19
N VAL A 179 15.45 -1.91 -4.34
CA VAL A 179 15.70 -1.19 -5.58
C VAL A 179 17.09 -0.59 -5.51
N THR A 180 17.93 -0.88 -6.50
CA THR A 180 19.34 -0.49 -6.53
C THR A 180 19.64 0.32 -7.78
N ALA A 181 20.39 1.41 -7.64
CA ALA A 181 20.90 2.18 -8.77
C ALA A 181 22.10 1.48 -9.44
N ASP A 182 22.52 1.97 -10.62
CA ASP A 182 23.61 1.38 -11.40
C ASP A 182 24.96 1.34 -10.66
N ASP A 183 25.17 2.27 -9.73
CA ASP A 183 26.35 2.31 -8.84
C ASP A 183 26.28 1.29 -7.68
N ARG A 184 25.27 0.42 -7.69
CA ARG A 184 24.97 -0.60 -6.69
C ARG A 184 24.57 -0.08 -5.32
N ARG A 185 24.24 1.21 -5.19
CA ARG A 185 23.67 1.74 -3.96
C ARG A 185 22.17 1.45 -3.89
N PRO A 186 21.66 0.99 -2.74
CA PRO A 186 20.22 0.93 -2.51
C PRO A 186 19.63 2.32 -2.70
N TRP A 187 18.66 2.43 -3.61
CA TRP A 187 17.87 3.65 -3.81
C TRP A 187 16.65 3.62 -2.89
N ALA A 188 16.00 2.47 -2.77
CA ALA A 188 14.87 2.27 -1.86
C ALA A 188 14.74 0.81 -1.43
N THR A 189 14.18 0.59 -0.24
CA THR A 189 13.70 -0.71 0.22
C THR A 189 12.19 -0.65 0.38
N LEU A 190 11.46 -1.61 -0.18
CA LEU A 190 10.01 -1.69 -0.13
C LEU A 190 9.62 -2.94 0.66
N ASP A 191 8.81 -2.74 1.68
CA ASP A 191 8.09 -3.80 2.38
C ASP A 191 6.68 -3.88 1.81
N CYS A 192 6.42 -4.91 1.02
CA CYS A 192 5.21 -5.06 0.24
C CYS A 192 4.32 -6.14 0.85
N LEU A 193 3.01 -5.90 0.87
CA LEU A 193 1.99 -6.88 1.18
C LEU A 193 1.10 -7.03 -0.05
N LEU A 194 1.14 -8.20 -0.67
CA LEU A 194 0.25 -8.59 -1.75
C LEU A 194 -1.13 -8.87 -1.18
N ASN A 195 -2.15 -8.30 -1.82
CA ASN A 195 -3.52 -8.62 -1.48
C ASN A 195 -3.73 -10.13 -1.66
N SER A 196 -4.21 -10.81 -0.63
CA SER A 196 -4.49 -12.25 -0.68
C SER A 196 -5.46 -12.59 -1.82
N ARG A 197 -6.32 -11.63 -2.18
CA ARG A 197 -7.34 -11.68 -3.22
C ARG A 197 -7.48 -10.29 -3.83
N PRO A 198 -7.63 -10.08 -5.15
CA PRO A 198 -7.38 -11.01 -6.25
C PRO A 198 -5.88 -11.25 -6.56
N LYS A 199 -4.94 -10.83 -5.68
CA LYS A 199 -3.48 -10.91 -5.93
C LYS A 199 -2.97 -10.04 -7.08
N ASN A 200 -3.67 -8.93 -7.35
CA ASN A 200 -3.33 -7.98 -8.42
C ASN A 200 -2.94 -6.60 -7.87
N ALA A 201 -2.83 -6.45 -6.55
CA ALA A 201 -2.31 -5.26 -5.93
C ALA A 201 -1.38 -5.60 -4.76
N MET A 202 -0.35 -4.78 -4.59
CA MET A 202 0.48 -4.77 -3.40
C MET A 202 0.52 -3.35 -2.84
N SER A 203 0.71 -3.23 -1.53
CA SER A 203 0.98 -1.94 -0.91
C SER A 203 1.89 -2.09 0.30
N GLY A 204 2.39 -0.97 0.79
CA GLY A 204 3.14 -0.97 2.03
C GLY A 204 4.02 0.26 2.16
N THR A 205 5.21 0.03 2.72
CA THR A 205 6.14 1.09 3.09
C THR A 205 7.42 1.05 2.27
N MET A 206 7.78 2.19 1.69
CA MET A 206 9.04 2.43 0.99
C MET A 206 9.96 3.24 1.90
N ILE A 207 11.20 2.80 2.07
CA ILE A 207 12.24 3.50 2.82
C ILE A 207 13.28 4.02 1.84
N THR A 208 13.57 5.31 1.93
CA THR A 208 14.60 6.02 1.16
C THR A 208 15.52 6.79 2.12
N ASP A 209 16.57 7.42 1.60
CA ASP A 209 17.41 8.33 2.38
C ASP A 209 16.63 9.54 2.95
N GLU A 210 15.50 9.90 2.33
CA GLU A 210 14.60 10.97 2.79
C GLU A 210 13.54 10.48 3.78
N GLY A 211 13.67 9.23 4.23
CA GLY A 211 12.78 8.58 5.19
C GLY A 211 11.72 7.69 4.55
N SER A 212 10.72 7.36 5.36
CA SER A 212 9.67 6.40 5.04
C SER A 212 8.50 7.04 4.30
N ARG A 213 7.95 6.34 3.30
CA ARG A 213 6.85 6.76 2.41
C ARG A 213 5.88 5.62 2.16
N GLY A 214 4.66 5.95 1.74
CA GLY A 214 3.69 4.96 1.27
C GLY A 214 3.93 4.63 -0.20
N PHE A 215 3.60 3.41 -0.61
CA PHE A 215 3.49 3.06 -2.02
C PHE A 215 2.41 2.01 -2.25
N TYR A 216 1.91 1.92 -3.48
CA TYR A 216 1.15 0.77 -3.95
C TYR A 216 1.53 0.39 -5.38
N LEU A 217 1.27 -0.86 -5.74
CA LEU A 217 1.55 -1.48 -7.02
C LEU A 217 0.26 -2.14 -7.50
N ILE A 218 -0.19 -1.82 -8.71
CA ILE A 218 -1.35 -2.47 -9.34
C ILE A 218 -0.88 -3.19 -10.59
N ARG A 219 -1.19 -4.48 -10.72
CA ARG A 219 -0.75 -5.29 -11.86
C ARG A 219 -1.36 -4.74 -13.17
N TYR A 220 -0.58 -4.72 -14.25
CA TYR A 220 -1.14 -4.48 -15.59
C TYR A 220 -2.10 -5.62 -15.95
N ALA A 221 -3.32 -5.27 -16.36
CA ALA A 221 -4.26 -6.20 -16.99
C ALA A 221 -3.83 -6.52 -18.43
#